data_AF-A0A944X3M7-F1
#
_entry.id   AF-A0A944X3M7-F1
#
_cell.length_a   1.000
_cell.length_b   1.000
_cell.length_c   1.000
_cell.angle_alpha   90.00
_cell.angle_beta   90.00
_cell.angle_gamma   90.00
#
_symmetry.space_group_name_H-M   'P 1'
#
loop_
_entity.id
_entity.type
_entity.pdbx_description
1 polymer ?
#
loop_
_entity_poly.entity_id
_entity_poly.type
_entity_poly.pdbx_seq_one_letter_code
_entity_poly.pdbx_strand_id
1 'polypeptide(L)'
;MSDYQDHHRASDREYLTSHTRPKGRKFNKEKERRTGSERKDKNEPVEGSHLFSDELTPFVKEFITKSLENQRHLINTEIQKAETENRKAAATETFISFLMDFIESDRFSQLASRVVSGRKRYATKPPDAKHKKVYKTIAKMRKQNRTYEDIANHLEKEGISTFSGRGKWHAQTIHRLCQHRVYKELL
;
A
#
# COMPACT_ATOMS: atom_id res chain seq x y z
N MET A 1 -0.27 28.17 -13.98
CA MET A 1 0.85 27.36 -14.48
C MET A 1 1.20 26.40 -13.36
N SER A 2 0.43 25.33 -13.14
CA SER A 2 0.27 24.11 -13.96
C SER A 2 1.57 23.32 -14.09
N ASP A 3 1.44 22.00 -13.83
CA ASP A 3 2.30 20.84 -14.14
C ASP A 3 2.62 20.09 -12.84
N TYR A 4 1.94 19.02 -12.39
CA TYR A 4 1.14 17.93 -12.98
C TYR A 4 1.88 17.00 -13.96
N GLN A 5 2.45 15.93 -13.39
CA GLN A 5 2.74 14.58 -13.95
C GLN A 5 3.54 13.86 -12.83
N ASP A 6 3.11 12.87 -12.06
CA ASP A 6 2.26 11.67 -12.21
C ASP A 6 2.83 10.56 -13.13
N HIS A 7 2.87 9.35 -12.53
CA HIS A 7 3.21 8.00 -13.07
C HIS A 7 4.73 7.67 -13.14
N HIS A 8 5.27 6.58 -12.56
CA HIS A 8 4.84 5.17 -12.41
C HIS A 8 5.37 4.62 -11.06
N ARG A 9 4.60 3.99 -10.14
CA ARG A 9 3.93 2.67 -10.16
C ARG A 9 4.74 1.54 -10.80
N ALA A 10 5.64 0.93 -10.01
CA ALA A 10 6.06 -0.45 -10.20
C ALA A 10 5.43 -1.31 -9.09
N SER A 11 4.33 -1.97 -9.46
CA SER A 11 3.89 -3.21 -8.84
C SER A 11 4.87 -4.30 -9.24
N ASP A 12 5.36 -5.10 -8.29
CA ASP A 12 5.54 -6.52 -8.55
C ASP A 12 5.32 -7.32 -7.27
N ARG A 13 4.36 -8.23 -7.43
CA ARG A 13 3.75 -9.10 -6.44
C ARG A 13 4.21 -10.52 -6.78
N GLU A 14 4.74 -11.20 -5.76
CA GLU A 14 4.70 -12.66 -5.55
C GLU A 14 5.03 -13.58 -6.73
N TYR A 15 6.16 -14.28 -6.61
CA TYR A 15 6.17 -15.72 -6.88
C TYR A 15 6.82 -16.47 -5.72
N LEU A 16 5.98 -17.19 -4.98
CA LEU A 16 6.39 -18.39 -4.25
C LEU A 16 6.86 -19.44 -5.27
N THR A 17 8.05 -19.99 -5.08
CA THR A 17 8.39 -21.34 -5.53
C THR A 17 9.15 -22.07 -4.44
N SER A 18 8.47 -23.05 -3.87
CA SER A 18 8.94 -24.03 -2.91
C SER A 18 9.61 -25.22 -3.62
N HIS A 19 10.61 -25.81 -2.95
CA HIS A 19 11.05 -27.21 -3.03
C HIS A 19 11.77 -27.71 -4.30
N THR A 20 13.06 -28.08 -4.17
CA THR A 20 13.52 -29.49 -4.16
C THR A 20 15.03 -29.59 -3.95
N ARG A 21 15.44 -30.28 -2.87
CA ARG A 21 16.78 -30.90 -2.74
C ARG A 21 16.74 -32.28 -3.39
N PRO A 22 17.77 -32.70 -4.14
CA PRO A 22 18.10 -34.11 -4.25
C PRO A 22 19.43 -34.44 -3.56
N LYS A 23 19.33 -35.47 -2.71
CA LYS A 23 20.42 -36.30 -2.18
C LYS A 23 21.20 -36.94 -3.34
N GLY A 24 22.50 -37.16 -3.17
CA GLY A 24 23.22 -38.10 -4.04
C GLY A 24 24.74 -38.05 -3.95
N ARG A 25 25.30 -38.61 -2.87
CA ARG A 25 26.69 -39.06 -2.86
C ARG A 25 26.88 -40.14 -3.92
N LYS A 26 27.87 -39.99 -4.79
CA LYS A 26 28.56 -41.14 -5.41
C LYS A 26 30.07 -40.93 -5.27
N PHE A 27 30.63 -41.66 -4.31
CA PHE A 27 32.05 -41.95 -4.22
C PHE A 27 32.48 -42.67 -5.50
N ASN A 28 33.38 -42.10 -6.28
CA ASN A 28 34.15 -42.89 -7.23
C ASN A 28 35.45 -43.30 -6.56
N LYS A 29 35.51 -44.58 -6.20
CA LYS A 29 36.61 -45.22 -5.47
C LYS A 29 37.44 -45.97 -6.50
N GLU A 30 38.22 -45.24 -7.29
CA GLU A 30 39.18 -45.85 -8.20
C GLU A 30 40.53 -45.95 -7.48
N LYS A 31 40.99 -47.19 -7.36
CA LYS A 31 42.24 -47.57 -6.71
C LYS A 31 43.42 -47.06 -7.55
N GLU A 32 44.26 -46.22 -6.98
CA GLU A 32 45.68 -46.18 -7.37
C GLU A 32 46.55 -46.40 -6.13
N ARG A 33 46.95 -47.66 -5.98
CA ARG A 33 48.06 -48.06 -5.11
C ARG A 33 49.35 -47.62 -5.76
N ARG A 34 49.93 -46.51 -5.30
CA ARG A 34 51.37 -46.24 -5.45
C ARG A 34 51.96 -45.84 -4.10
N THR A 35 52.39 -46.88 -3.38
CA THR A 35 53.50 -46.79 -2.44
C THR A 35 54.77 -46.52 -3.24
N GLY A 36 55.34 -45.34 -3.05
CA GLY A 36 56.60 -44.92 -3.68
C GLY A 36 57.26 -43.87 -2.80
N SER A 37 57.97 -44.35 -1.79
CA SER A 37 58.96 -43.55 -1.07
C SER A 37 60.02 -43.09 -2.05
N GLU A 38 59.94 -41.87 -2.55
CA GLU A 38 61.06 -41.23 -3.24
C GLU A 38 61.15 -39.75 -2.89
N ARG A 39 62.22 -39.47 -2.13
CA ARG A 39 63.00 -38.22 -2.11
C ARG A 39 62.30 -37.02 -1.50
N LYS A 40 62.56 -36.91 -0.19
CA LYS A 40 62.70 -35.67 0.57
C LYS A 40 63.65 -34.74 -0.19
N ASP A 41 63.12 -33.95 -1.13
CA ASP A 41 63.84 -32.80 -1.66
C ASP A 41 64.07 -31.86 -0.49
N LYS A 42 65.35 -31.72 -0.15
CA LYS A 42 65.84 -30.66 0.70
C LYS A 42 65.58 -29.38 -0.08
N ASN A 43 64.47 -28.72 0.21
CA ASN A 43 64.31 -27.32 -0.15
C ASN A 43 65.41 -26.56 0.59
N GLU A 44 66.50 -26.33 -0.12
CA GLU A 44 67.37 -25.19 0.12
C GLU A 44 66.48 -23.94 0.24
N PRO A 45 66.81 -22.99 1.13
CA PRO A 45 66.08 -21.75 1.18
C PRO A 45 66.31 -21.04 -0.16
N VAL A 46 65.32 -21.08 -1.04
CA VAL A 46 65.28 -20.24 -2.22
C VAL A 46 65.14 -18.81 -1.71
N GLU A 47 66.28 -18.12 -1.61
CA GLU A 47 66.37 -16.68 -1.57
C GLU A 47 65.66 -16.14 -2.80
N GLY A 48 64.39 -15.78 -2.65
CA GLY A 48 63.58 -15.37 -3.79
C GLY A 48 62.08 -15.21 -3.54
N SER A 49 61.56 -15.39 -2.33
CA SER A 49 60.17 -15.08 -2.00
C SER A 49 59.95 -13.62 -1.53
N HIS A 50 60.65 -12.66 -2.14
CA HIS A 50 60.37 -11.23 -1.95
C HIS A 50 59.29 -10.73 -2.92
N LEU A 51 58.27 -11.55 -3.23
CA LEU A 51 57.22 -11.22 -4.21
C LEU A 51 56.01 -10.50 -3.62
N PHE A 52 56.05 -10.15 -2.34
CA PHE A 52 55.29 -9.00 -1.84
C PHE A 52 56.32 -7.93 -1.54
N SER A 53 56.41 -6.91 -2.40
CA SER A 53 57.18 -5.72 -2.10
C SER A 53 56.78 -5.24 -0.71
N ASP A 54 57.75 -4.94 0.17
CA ASP A 54 57.51 -4.32 1.48
C ASP A 54 56.67 -3.04 1.37
N GLU A 55 56.55 -2.49 0.16
CA GLU A 55 55.74 -1.35 -0.23
C GLU A 55 54.25 -1.68 -0.50
N LEU A 56 53.91 -2.91 -0.87
CA LEU A 56 52.52 -3.35 -1.10
C LEU A 56 51.80 -3.67 0.21
N THR A 57 52.55 -4.16 1.20
CA THR A 57 52.08 -4.52 2.53
C THR A 57 51.41 -3.37 3.29
N PRO A 58 51.96 -2.13 3.34
CA PRO A 58 51.31 -1.00 3.99
C PRO A 58 50.01 -0.58 3.28
N PHE A 59 49.97 -0.65 1.95
CA PHE A 59 48.76 -0.32 1.17
C PHE A 59 47.63 -1.31 1.45
N VAL A 60 47.91 -2.61 1.44
CA VAL A 60 46.93 -3.65 1.79
C VAL A 60 46.47 -3.50 3.24
N LYS A 61 47.38 -3.18 4.17
CA LYS A 61 47.05 -2.92 5.56
C LYS A 61 46.12 -1.70 5.70
N GLU A 62 46.44 -0.59 5.04
CA GLU A 62 45.63 0.62 5.04
C GLU A 62 44.24 0.38 4.44
N PHE A 63 44.18 -0.39 3.35
CA PHE A 63 42.91 -0.77 2.73
C PHE A 63 42.05 -1.62 3.67
N ILE A 64 42.64 -2.63 4.33
CA ILE A 64 41.93 -3.48 5.29
C ILE A 64 41.46 -2.65 6.50
N THR A 65 42.28 -1.74 7.02
CA THR A 65 41.88 -0.87 8.14
C THR A 65 40.74 0.05 7.75
N LYS A 66 40.82 0.70 6.58
CA LYS A 66 39.73 1.55 6.06
C LYS A 66 38.45 0.74 5.80
N SER A 67 38.58 -0.47 5.27
CA SER A 67 37.45 -1.36 5.06
C SER A 67 36.81 -1.79 6.37
N LEU A 68 37.59 -2.09 7.41
CA LEU A 68 37.10 -2.43 8.74
C LEU A 68 36.42 -1.23 9.42
N GLU A 69 36.97 -0.03 9.28
CA GLU A 69 36.37 1.20 9.79
C GLU A 69 35.02 1.49 9.10
N ASN A 70 34.95 1.31 7.78
CA ASN A 70 33.71 1.49 7.03
C ASN A 70 32.64 0.46 7.45
N GLN A 71 33.03 -0.81 7.63
CA GLN A 71 32.12 -1.84 8.15
C GLN A 71 31.62 -1.52 9.55
N ARG A 72 32.50 -1.03 10.44
CA ARG A 72 32.11 -0.57 11.79
C ARG A 72 31.12 0.58 11.72
N HIS A 73 31.33 1.53 10.81
CA HIS A 73 30.41 2.64 10.63
C HIS A 73 29.02 2.15 10.17
N LEU A 74 28.97 1.26 9.17
CA LEU A 74 27.72 0.65 8.69
C LEU A 74 26.97 -0.08 9.80
N ILE A 75 27.69 -0.88 10.60
CA ILE A 75 27.11 -1.58 11.75
C ILE A 75 26.52 -0.57 12.75
N ASN A 76 27.24 0.48 13.08
CA ASN A 76 26.76 1.50 14.01
C ASN A 76 25.52 2.23 13.48
N THR A 77 25.47 2.54 12.18
CA THR A 77 24.29 3.16 11.56
C THR A 77 23.08 2.23 11.61
N GLU A 78 23.27 0.92 11.39
CA GLU A 78 22.18 -0.05 11.46
C GLU A 78 21.68 -0.24 12.90
N ILE A 79 22.59 -0.24 13.88
CA ILE A 79 22.23 -0.27 15.31
C ILE A 79 21.38 0.95 15.67
N GLN A 80 21.79 2.16 15.26
CA GLN A 80 21.01 3.37 15.51
C GLN A 80 19.64 3.32 14.85
N LYS A 81 19.57 2.83 13.62
CA LYS A 81 18.30 2.66 12.92
C LYS A 81 17.39 1.69 13.66
N ALA A 82 17.88 0.51 14.02
CA ALA A 82 17.14 -0.47 14.82
C ALA A 82 16.67 0.12 16.17
N GLU A 83 17.50 0.94 16.82
CA GLU A 83 17.12 1.62 18.06
C GLU A 83 15.99 2.64 17.83
N THR A 84 16.05 3.43 16.76
CA THR A 84 14.96 4.36 16.43
C THR A 84 13.66 3.64 16.10
N GLU A 85 13.74 2.48 15.43
CA GLU A 85 12.58 1.64 15.14
C GLU A 85 11.97 1.06 16.42
N ASN A 86 12.80 0.57 17.34
CA ASN A 86 12.34 0.10 18.65
C ASN A 86 11.68 1.22 19.47
N ARG A 87 12.24 2.43 19.48
CA ARG A 87 11.62 3.59 20.16
C ARG A 87 10.26 3.95 19.55
N LYS A 88 10.13 3.87 18.22
CA LYS A 88 8.84 4.08 17.54
C LYS A 88 7.83 3.01 17.93
N ALA A 89 8.24 1.74 17.93
CA ALA A 89 7.38 0.62 18.34
C ALA A 89 6.89 0.81 19.79
N ALA A 90 7.77 1.12 20.73
CA ALA A 90 7.41 1.40 22.12
C ALA A 90 6.46 2.61 22.27
N ALA A 91 6.67 3.68 21.49
CA ALA A 91 5.76 4.82 21.47
C ALA A 91 4.37 4.44 20.91
N THR A 92 4.32 3.58 19.89
CA THR A 92 3.04 3.08 19.37
C THR A 92 2.34 2.17 20.37
N GLU A 93 3.06 1.33 21.11
CA GLU A 93 2.49 0.48 22.15
C GLU A 93 1.88 1.32 23.28
N THR A 94 2.60 2.32 23.78
CA THR A 94 2.08 3.22 24.83
C THR A 94 0.86 4.01 24.34
N PHE A 95 0.86 4.47 23.09
CA PHE A 95 -0.29 5.11 22.47
C PHE A 95 -1.49 4.15 22.35
N ILE A 96 -1.26 2.91 21.95
CA ILE A 96 -2.32 1.90 21.84
C ILE A 96 -2.89 1.57 23.22
N SER A 97 -2.05 1.39 24.24
CA SER A 97 -2.52 1.19 25.63
C SER A 97 -3.40 2.36 26.08
N PHE A 98 -2.95 3.60 25.84
CA PHE A 98 -3.76 4.79 26.13
C PHE A 98 -5.10 4.81 25.38
N LEU A 99 -5.12 4.39 24.11
CA LEU A 99 -6.35 4.29 23.34
C LEU A 99 -7.29 3.21 23.89
N MET A 100 -6.77 2.06 24.31
CA MET A 100 -7.59 0.99 24.89
C MET A 100 -8.18 1.44 26.23
N ASP A 101 -7.39 2.05 27.10
CA ASP A 101 -7.88 2.64 28.36
C ASP A 101 -8.95 3.71 28.08
N PHE A 102 -8.78 4.51 27.03
CA PHE A 102 -9.75 5.52 26.63
C PHE A 102 -11.05 4.91 26.09
N ILE A 103 -10.98 3.84 25.29
CA ILE A 103 -12.15 3.15 24.73
C ILE A 103 -12.92 2.40 25.82
N GLU A 104 -12.21 1.78 26.76
CA GLU A 104 -12.79 1.11 27.93
C GLU A 104 -13.39 2.12 28.92
N SER A 105 -12.95 3.38 28.88
CA SER A 105 -13.60 4.44 29.65
C SER A 105 -14.98 4.79 29.07
N ASP A 106 -15.97 4.98 29.95
CA ASP A 106 -17.33 5.41 29.60
C ASP A 106 -17.40 6.73 28.79
N ARG A 107 -16.29 7.48 28.71
CA ARG A 107 -16.16 8.70 27.91
C ARG A 107 -16.24 8.42 26.41
N PHE A 108 -15.73 7.28 25.96
CA PHE A 108 -15.79 6.90 24.55
C PHE A 108 -17.24 6.63 24.11
N SER A 109 -18.02 5.92 24.93
CA SER A 109 -19.45 5.66 24.66
C SER A 109 -20.28 6.97 24.60
N GLN A 110 -19.98 7.92 25.49
CA GLN A 110 -20.60 9.24 25.48
C GLN A 110 -20.19 10.11 24.27
N LEU A 111 -18.95 10.00 23.80
CA LEU A 111 -18.50 10.73 22.61
C LEU A 111 -19.00 10.09 21.31
N ALA A 112 -18.99 8.76 21.24
CA ALA A 112 -19.51 8.00 20.11
C ALA A 112 -21.01 8.25 19.91
N SER A 113 -21.81 8.29 20.99
CA SER A 113 -23.23 8.66 20.91
C SER A 113 -23.46 10.11 20.44
N ARG A 114 -22.56 11.05 20.77
CA ARG A 114 -22.58 12.44 20.25
C ARG A 114 -22.18 12.54 18.77
N VAL A 115 -21.19 11.79 18.32
CA VAL A 115 -20.77 11.78 16.91
C VAL A 115 -21.79 11.07 16.01
N VAL A 116 -22.36 9.97 16.48
CA VAL A 116 -23.41 9.23 15.75
C VAL A 116 -24.70 10.05 15.66
N SER A 117 -25.04 10.83 16.68
CA SER A 117 -26.18 11.77 16.62
C SER A 117 -25.91 13.04 15.79
N GLY A 118 -24.64 13.36 15.52
CA GLY A 118 -24.22 14.47 14.65
C GLY A 118 -24.42 14.22 13.15
N ARG A 119 -24.50 12.96 12.70
CA ARG A 119 -24.98 12.65 11.35
C ARG A 119 -26.50 12.70 11.36
N LYS A 120 -27.07 13.89 11.16
CA LYS A 120 -28.47 14.03 10.74
C LYS A 120 -28.65 13.20 9.46
N ARG A 121 -29.06 11.94 9.61
CA ARG A 121 -29.72 11.21 8.53
C ARG A 121 -30.95 12.05 8.26
N TYR A 122 -30.97 12.78 7.14
CA TYR A 122 -32.18 13.42 6.68
C TYR A 122 -33.21 12.30 6.58
N ALA A 123 -34.09 12.20 7.58
CA ALA A 123 -35.26 11.34 7.49
C ALA A 123 -35.91 11.75 6.18
N THR A 124 -35.98 10.80 5.24
CA THR A 124 -36.61 11.02 3.95
C THR A 124 -38.04 11.41 4.23
N LYS A 125 -38.33 12.71 4.24
CA LYS A 125 -39.70 13.21 4.37
C LYS A 125 -40.53 12.47 3.32
N PRO A 126 -41.72 11.96 3.67
CA PRO A 126 -42.57 11.27 2.70
C PRO A 126 -42.71 12.15 1.45
N PRO A 127 -42.63 11.58 0.24
CA PRO A 127 -42.63 12.35 -0.98
C PRO A 127 -43.88 13.23 -1.04
N ASP A 128 -43.69 14.55 -1.05
CA ASP A 128 -44.77 15.51 -1.30
C ASP A 128 -45.48 15.14 -2.62
N ALA A 129 -46.77 15.43 -2.74
CA ALA A 129 -47.57 15.11 -3.93
C ALA A 129 -46.92 15.64 -5.22
N LYS A 130 -46.26 16.80 -5.14
CA LYS A 130 -45.47 17.39 -6.22
C LYS A 130 -44.26 16.53 -6.59
N HIS A 131 -43.55 16.01 -5.61
CA HIS A 131 -42.39 15.12 -5.83
C HIS A 131 -42.82 13.82 -6.48
N LYS A 132 -43.95 13.25 -6.05
CA LYS A 132 -44.52 12.03 -6.65
C LYS A 132 -44.85 12.22 -8.13
N LYS A 133 -45.37 13.39 -8.53
CA LYS A 133 -45.62 13.72 -9.95
C LYS A 133 -44.34 13.71 -10.76
N VAL A 134 -43.28 14.37 -10.27
CA VAL A 134 -41.96 14.38 -10.92
C VAL A 134 -41.41 12.97 -11.09
N TYR A 135 -41.40 12.16 -10.03
CA TYR A 135 -40.89 10.79 -10.12
C TYR A 135 -41.68 9.93 -11.11
N LYS A 136 -43.02 10.09 -11.18
CA LYS A 136 -43.86 9.40 -12.17
C LYS A 136 -43.53 9.81 -13.60
N THR A 137 -43.35 11.10 -13.87
CA THR A 137 -42.96 11.60 -15.20
C THR A 137 -41.61 11.05 -15.61
N ILE A 138 -40.61 11.10 -14.72
CA ILE A 138 -39.28 10.52 -14.97
C ILE A 138 -39.40 9.01 -15.26
N ALA A 139 -40.15 8.27 -14.46
CA ALA A 139 -40.33 6.82 -14.66
C ALA A 139 -40.97 6.49 -16.01
N LYS A 140 -42.00 7.24 -16.41
CA LYS A 140 -42.67 7.09 -17.71
C LYS A 140 -41.70 7.34 -18.88
N MET A 141 -40.93 8.42 -18.84
CA MET A 141 -39.98 8.75 -19.89
C MET A 141 -38.80 7.79 -19.95
N ARG A 142 -38.37 7.26 -18.80
CA ARG A 142 -37.35 6.20 -18.74
C ARG A 142 -37.85 4.87 -19.30
N LYS A 143 -39.12 4.51 -19.08
CA LYS A 143 -39.76 3.36 -19.77
C LYS A 143 -39.79 3.54 -21.29
N GLN A 144 -39.79 4.78 -21.78
CA GLN A 144 -39.69 5.13 -23.20
C GLN A 144 -38.24 5.30 -23.70
N ASN A 145 -37.24 4.91 -22.92
CA ASN A 145 -35.81 5.04 -23.23
C ASN A 145 -35.33 6.47 -23.57
N ARG A 146 -36.00 7.51 -23.02
CA ARG A 146 -35.54 8.90 -23.18
C ARG A 146 -34.25 9.15 -22.39
N THR A 147 -33.41 10.05 -22.92
CA THR A 147 -32.17 10.46 -22.26
C THR A 147 -32.47 11.35 -21.05
N TYR A 148 -31.50 11.49 -20.13
CA TYR A 148 -31.69 12.36 -18.96
C TYR A 148 -31.84 13.84 -19.35
N GLU A 149 -31.21 14.25 -20.46
CA GLU A 149 -31.32 15.60 -21.00
C GLU A 149 -32.73 15.86 -21.56
N ASP A 150 -33.29 14.90 -22.31
CA ASP A 150 -34.66 14.99 -22.82
C ASP A 150 -35.69 15.12 -21.69
N ILE A 151 -35.46 14.39 -20.60
CA ILE A 151 -36.33 14.42 -19.41
C ILE A 151 -36.24 15.79 -18.73
N ALA A 152 -35.04 16.34 -18.58
CA ALA A 152 -34.85 17.68 -18.01
C ALA A 152 -35.58 18.75 -18.84
N ASN A 153 -35.38 18.72 -20.17
CA ASN A 153 -36.05 19.62 -21.10
C ASN A 153 -37.57 19.47 -21.08
N HIS A 154 -38.07 18.24 -20.92
CA HIS A 154 -39.51 18.00 -20.81
C HIS A 154 -40.11 18.56 -19.52
N LEU A 155 -39.43 18.41 -18.38
CA LEU A 155 -39.89 18.96 -17.10
C LEU A 155 -39.89 20.51 -17.10
N GLU A 156 -38.94 21.13 -17.81
CA GLU A 156 -38.94 22.58 -18.03
C GLU A 156 -40.10 23.02 -18.94
N LYS A 157 -40.37 22.29 -20.03
CA LYS A 157 -41.53 22.55 -20.91
C LYS A 157 -42.88 22.38 -20.23
N GLU A 158 -43.01 21.44 -19.30
CA GLU A 158 -44.23 21.27 -18.49
C GLU A 158 -44.37 22.32 -17.37
N GLY A 159 -43.40 23.24 -17.22
CA GLY A 159 -43.42 24.29 -16.20
C GLY A 159 -43.25 23.75 -14.77
N ILE A 160 -42.67 22.56 -14.61
CA ILE A 160 -42.47 21.96 -13.29
C ILE A 160 -41.19 22.53 -12.67
N SER A 161 -41.32 23.25 -11.56
CA SER A 161 -40.17 23.79 -10.84
C SER A 161 -39.30 22.68 -10.23
N THR A 162 -38.00 22.97 -10.10
CA THR A 162 -37.05 22.08 -9.42
C THR A 162 -37.40 21.92 -7.94
N PHE A 163 -36.89 20.87 -7.29
CA PHE A 163 -37.16 20.64 -5.85
C PHE A 163 -36.63 21.76 -4.93
N SER A 164 -35.63 22.52 -5.37
CA SER A 164 -35.15 23.72 -4.67
C SER A 164 -35.98 24.97 -4.98
N GLY A 165 -36.89 24.91 -5.96
CA GLY A 165 -37.65 26.04 -6.48
C GLY A 165 -36.81 27.07 -7.24
N ARG A 166 -35.54 26.75 -7.55
CA ARG A 166 -34.59 27.65 -8.18
C ARG A 166 -33.92 26.98 -9.38
N GLY A 167 -33.84 27.71 -10.50
CA GLY A 167 -33.12 27.30 -11.70
C GLY A 167 -33.86 26.28 -12.59
N LYS A 168 -33.12 25.74 -13.56
CA LYS A 168 -33.60 24.78 -14.56
C LYS A 168 -33.33 23.33 -14.14
N TRP A 169 -34.03 22.40 -14.78
CA TRP A 169 -33.70 20.99 -14.65
C TRP A 169 -32.40 20.69 -15.41
N HIS A 170 -31.54 19.87 -14.81
CA HIS A 170 -30.30 19.42 -15.42
C HIS A 170 -30.26 17.89 -15.44
N ALA A 171 -29.68 17.29 -16.48
CA ALA A 171 -29.54 15.83 -16.59
C ALA A 171 -28.89 15.18 -15.36
N GLN A 172 -27.90 15.84 -14.75
CA GLN A 172 -27.25 15.35 -13.53
C GLN A 172 -28.24 15.20 -12.36
N THR A 173 -29.18 16.14 -12.22
CA THR A 173 -30.22 16.09 -11.19
C THR A 173 -31.14 14.91 -11.45
N ILE A 174 -31.58 14.70 -12.69
CA ILE A 174 -32.42 13.56 -13.07
C ILE A 174 -31.70 12.24 -12.79
N HIS A 175 -30.42 12.13 -13.14
CA HIS A 175 -29.61 10.94 -12.87
C HIS A 175 -29.56 10.61 -11.37
N ARG A 176 -29.31 11.61 -10.51
CA ARG A 176 -29.33 11.44 -9.05
C ARG A 176 -30.70 10.98 -8.54
N LEU A 177 -31.79 11.51 -9.12
CA LEU A 177 -33.15 11.11 -8.76
C LEU A 177 -33.47 9.67 -9.15
N CYS A 178 -32.97 9.20 -10.29
CA CYS A 178 -33.12 7.80 -10.69
C CYS A 178 -32.40 6.81 -9.75
N GLN A 179 -31.36 7.26 -9.04
CA GLN A 179 -30.65 6.44 -8.05
C GLN A 179 -31.34 6.43 -6.67
N HIS A 180 -32.27 7.37 -6.43
CA HIS A 180 -32.93 7.52 -5.16
C HIS A 180 -33.89 6.35 -4.87
N ARG A 181 -33.95 5.90 -3.61
CA ARG A 181 -34.77 4.74 -3.19
C ARG A 181 -36.25 4.88 -3.58
N VAL A 182 -36.82 6.07 -3.38
CA VAL A 182 -38.22 6.39 -3.75
C VAL A 182 -38.51 6.16 -5.24
N TYR A 183 -37.55 6.43 -6.12
CA TYR A 183 -37.73 6.18 -7.54
C TYR A 183 -37.73 4.68 -7.86
N LYS A 184 -36.87 3.89 -7.19
CA LYS A 184 -36.85 2.43 -7.34
C LYS A 184 -38.17 1.77 -6.93
N GLU A 185 -38.87 2.33 -5.95
CA GLU A 185 -40.19 1.86 -5.52
C GLU A 185 -41.33 2.20 -6.50
N LEU A 186 -41.09 3.07 -7.49
CA LEU A 186 -42.08 3.50 -8.49
C LEU A 186 -41.88 2.89 -9.89
N LEU A 187 -40.83 2.10 -10.07
CA LEU A 187 -40.47 1.47 -11.35
C LEU A 187 -41.31 0.20 -11.58
#